data_AF-A0A661ZLF6-F1
#
_entry.id   AF-A0A661ZLF6-F1
#
_cell.length_a   1.000
_cell.length_b   1.000
_cell.length_c   1.000
_cell.angle_alpha   90.00
_cell.angle_beta   90.00
_cell.angle_gamma   90.00
#
_symmetry.space_group_name_H-M   'P 1'
#
loop_
_entity.id
_entity.type
_entity.pdbx_description
1 polymer ?
#
loop_
_entity_poly.entity_id
_entity_poly.type
_entity_poly.pdbx_seq_one_letter_code
_entity_poly.pdbx_strand_id
1 'polypeptide(L)'
;MAWKFFQKSKERLHNPQQKGSELEMKINTALKNAEDDRAAAVKEIEQIKNWAAEIIVDTYADVFPNGNLTYYKEQYKEDALEKFDQIQSENKDKVGEEKAEKCNKIVHAYLTQIKLRKSKLQLYDKLVGKYEEVKNKLDETKKTQSEENKIHKHEERIKVLDGADNEYVDAATDTAKFEELEKEFELKNEYANQLNQLNEKYKETENVEDYTTSLAFKDEIDKMIDEID
;
A
#
# COMPACT_ATOMS: atom_id res chain seq x y z
N MET A 1 42.72 23.89 -19.53
CA MET A 1 41.52 23.19 -20.03
C MET A 1 40.78 22.38 -18.94
N ALA A 2 40.75 22.82 -17.67
CA ALA A 2 40.12 22.06 -16.57
C ALA A 2 38.68 22.50 -16.23
N TRP A 3 38.25 23.67 -16.69
CA TRP A 3 36.93 24.24 -16.33
C TRP A 3 35.73 23.59 -17.05
N LYS A 4 35.96 22.95 -18.21
CA LYS A 4 34.88 22.28 -18.96
C LYS A 4 34.49 20.91 -18.40
N PHE A 5 35.29 20.34 -17.49
CA PHE A 5 34.96 19.07 -16.83
C PHE A 5 33.95 19.23 -15.69
N PHE A 6 33.94 20.38 -15.01
CA PHE A 6 32.98 20.68 -13.93
C PHE A 6 31.63 21.23 -14.42
N GLN A 7 31.57 21.81 -15.64
CA GLN A 7 30.29 22.18 -16.25
C GLN A 7 29.52 20.95 -16.76
N LYS A 8 30.23 19.94 -17.26
CA LYS A 8 29.62 18.72 -17.82
C LYS A 8 29.05 17.76 -16.76
N SER A 9 29.42 17.95 -15.49
CA SER A 9 28.82 17.24 -14.36
C SER A 9 27.58 17.96 -13.81
N LYS A 10 27.45 19.29 -13.97
CA LYS A 10 26.24 20.03 -13.61
C LYS A 10 25.05 19.74 -14.54
N GLU A 11 25.30 19.48 -15.83
CA GLU A 11 24.24 19.10 -16.79
C GLU A 11 23.74 17.65 -16.61
N ARG A 12 24.47 16.81 -15.86
CA ARG A 12 24.01 15.44 -15.50
C ARG A 12 23.28 15.38 -14.16
N LEU A 13 22.97 16.53 -13.54
CA LEU A 13 21.90 16.62 -12.56
C LEU A 13 20.57 16.60 -13.32
N HIS A 14 20.30 15.48 -13.97
CA HIS A 14 18.94 15.12 -14.35
C HIS A 14 18.13 15.13 -13.06
N ASN A 15 17.21 16.07 -12.98
CA ASN A 15 16.43 16.42 -11.81
C ASN A 15 16.00 15.14 -11.05
N PRO A 16 16.44 14.89 -9.81
CA PRO A 16 16.10 13.67 -9.07
C PRO A 16 14.57 13.49 -8.93
N GLN A 17 13.82 14.60 -8.94
CA GLN A 17 12.35 14.60 -9.02
C GLN A 17 11.80 13.99 -10.32
N GLN A 18 12.44 14.21 -11.48
CA GLN A 18 12.04 13.59 -12.75
C GLN A 18 12.33 12.09 -12.77
N LYS A 19 13.47 11.66 -12.23
CA LYS A 19 13.82 10.22 -12.13
C LYS A 19 12.92 9.47 -11.15
N GLY A 20 12.55 10.09 -10.03
CA GLY A 20 11.59 9.53 -9.07
C GLY A 20 10.19 9.34 -9.67
N SER A 21 9.71 10.33 -10.44
CA SER A 21 8.43 10.27 -11.15
C SER A 21 8.41 9.19 -12.25
N GLU A 22 9.49 9.03 -13.01
CA GLU A 22 9.58 8.00 -14.05
C GLU A 22 9.63 6.58 -13.46
N LEU A 23 10.36 6.39 -12.34
CA LEU A 23 10.42 5.11 -11.64
C LEU A 23 9.06 4.71 -11.07
N GLU A 24 8.36 5.66 -10.44
CA GLU A 24 7.00 5.46 -9.92
C GLU A 24 6.01 5.07 -11.04
N MET A 25 6.08 5.75 -12.19
CA MET A 25 5.24 5.41 -13.34
C MET A 25 5.51 3.97 -13.84
N LYS A 26 6.79 3.56 -13.89
CA LYS A 26 7.18 2.20 -14.26
C LYS A 26 6.68 1.16 -13.27
N ILE A 27 6.79 1.43 -11.96
CA ILE A 27 6.30 0.54 -10.90
C ILE A 27 4.77 0.39 -10.98
N ASN A 28 4.04 1.51 -11.11
CA ASN A 28 2.58 1.48 -11.21
C ASN A 28 2.11 0.76 -12.49
N THR A 29 2.81 0.94 -13.61
CA THR A 29 2.51 0.21 -14.85
C THR A 29 2.77 -1.29 -14.70
N ALA A 30 3.89 -1.66 -14.07
CA ALA A 30 4.23 -3.06 -13.84
C ALA A 30 3.26 -3.75 -12.87
N LEU A 31 2.80 -3.05 -11.83
CA LEU A 31 1.75 -3.51 -10.92
C LEU A 31 0.46 -3.80 -11.67
N LYS A 32 -0.03 -2.82 -12.44
CA LYS A 32 -1.26 -2.97 -13.21
C LYS A 32 -1.17 -4.15 -14.18
N ASN A 33 -0.07 -4.28 -14.91
CA ASN A 33 0.12 -5.40 -15.83
C ASN A 33 0.13 -6.75 -15.09
N ALA A 34 0.76 -6.83 -13.91
CA ALA A 34 0.79 -8.04 -13.11
C ALA A 34 -0.60 -8.41 -12.55
N GLU A 35 -1.40 -7.41 -12.16
CA GLU A 35 -2.78 -7.58 -11.72
C GLU A 35 -3.70 -8.05 -12.87
N ASP A 36 -3.56 -7.44 -14.05
CA ASP A 36 -4.29 -7.82 -15.26
C ASP A 36 -3.97 -9.27 -15.68
N ASP A 37 -2.67 -9.63 -15.67
CA ASP A 37 -2.19 -10.98 -15.95
C ASP A 37 -2.70 -12.01 -14.92
N ARG A 38 -2.76 -11.62 -13.65
CA ARG A 38 -3.33 -12.44 -12.57
C ARG A 38 -4.82 -12.68 -12.80
N ALA A 39 -5.59 -11.63 -13.12
CA ALA A 39 -7.01 -11.74 -13.40
C ALA A 39 -7.28 -12.61 -14.64
N ALA A 40 -6.45 -12.49 -15.68
CA ALA A 40 -6.51 -13.35 -16.86
C ALA A 40 -6.25 -14.82 -16.50
N ALA A 41 -5.22 -15.10 -15.69
CA ALA A 41 -4.91 -16.46 -15.26
C ALA A 41 -6.04 -17.12 -14.45
N VAL A 42 -6.75 -16.34 -13.60
CA VAL A 42 -7.94 -16.83 -12.88
C VAL A 42 -9.05 -17.23 -13.85
N LYS A 43 -9.38 -16.35 -14.81
CA LYS A 43 -10.38 -16.63 -15.84
C LYS A 43 -10.04 -17.86 -16.68
N GLU A 44 -8.78 -18.00 -17.08
CA GLU A 44 -8.32 -19.18 -17.82
C GLU A 44 -8.49 -20.48 -17.02
N ILE A 45 -8.21 -20.46 -15.71
CA ILE A 45 -8.41 -21.62 -14.83
C ILE A 45 -9.89 -22.01 -14.79
N GLU A 46 -10.79 -21.03 -14.65
CA GLU A 46 -12.24 -21.27 -14.64
C GLU A 46 -12.73 -21.84 -15.98
N GLN A 47 -12.28 -21.27 -17.11
CA GLN A 47 -12.62 -21.78 -18.44
C GLN A 47 -12.19 -23.24 -18.63
N ILE A 48 -10.98 -23.59 -18.20
CA ILE A 48 -10.48 -24.97 -18.33
C ILE A 48 -11.25 -25.93 -17.43
N LYS A 49 -11.62 -25.51 -16.21
CA LYS A 49 -12.49 -26.30 -15.35
C LYS A 49 -13.82 -26.58 -16.04
N ASN A 50 -14.42 -25.57 -16.65
CA ASN A 50 -15.69 -25.71 -17.37
C ASN A 50 -15.56 -26.65 -18.57
N TRP A 51 -14.49 -26.53 -19.37
CA TRP A 51 -14.24 -27.47 -20.48
C TRP A 51 -14.03 -28.90 -20.02
N ALA A 52 -13.31 -29.11 -18.91
CA ALA A 52 -13.14 -30.43 -18.34
C ALA A 52 -14.47 -31.01 -17.85
N ALA A 53 -15.27 -30.21 -17.14
CA ALA A 53 -16.61 -30.59 -16.68
C ALA A 53 -17.56 -30.91 -17.84
N GLU A 54 -17.53 -30.12 -18.91
CA GLU A 54 -18.29 -30.37 -20.15
C GLU A 54 -17.99 -31.74 -20.74
N ILE A 55 -16.72 -32.10 -20.84
CA ILE A 55 -16.31 -33.38 -21.43
C ILE A 55 -16.73 -34.54 -20.55
N ILE A 56 -16.71 -34.38 -19.23
CA ILE A 56 -17.22 -35.38 -18.29
C ILE A 56 -18.72 -35.56 -18.48
N VAL A 57 -19.49 -34.46 -18.44
CA VAL A 57 -20.94 -34.51 -18.60
C VAL A 57 -21.34 -35.06 -19.96
N ASP A 58 -20.65 -34.70 -21.05
CA ASP A 58 -20.93 -35.21 -22.39
C ASP A 58 -20.56 -36.68 -22.55
N THR A 59 -19.45 -37.12 -21.96
CA THR A 59 -19.06 -38.54 -22.01
C THR A 59 -20.02 -39.40 -21.20
N TYR A 60 -20.47 -38.93 -20.05
CA TYR A 60 -21.34 -39.65 -19.12
C TYR A 60 -22.80 -39.19 -19.21
N ALA A 61 -23.21 -38.54 -20.31
CA ALA A 61 -24.54 -37.93 -20.44
C ALA A 61 -25.69 -38.94 -20.26
N ASP A 62 -25.48 -40.17 -20.76
CA ASP A 62 -26.43 -41.28 -20.65
C ASP A 62 -26.54 -41.87 -19.23
N VAL A 63 -25.65 -41.47 -18.33
CA VAL A 63 -25.61 -41.91 -16.93
C VAL A 63 -26.37 -40.95 -16.03
N PHE A 64 -26.37 -39.66 -16.36
CA PHE A 64 -27.07 -38.66 -15.57
C PHE A 64 -28.57 -38.66 -15.89
N PRO A 65 -29.46 -38.62 -14.88
CA PRO A 65 -30.90 -38.44 -15.10
C PRO A 65 -31.13 -37.17 -15.93
N ASN A 66 -31.77 -37.31 -17.10
CA ASN A 66 -31.98 -36.20 -18.04
C ASN A 66 -30.70 -35.51 -18.54
N GLY A 67 -29.52 -36.14 -18.43
CA GLY A 67 -28.23 -35.58 -18.85
C GLY A 67 -28.12 -35.26 -20.34
N ASN A 68 -29.04 -35.77 -21.15
CA ASN A 68 -29.16 -35.45 -22.58
C ASN A 68 -29.85 -34.10 -22.86
N LEU A 69 -30.46 -33.47 -21.85
CA LEU A 69 -31.11 -32.15 -21.95
C LEU A 69 -30.15 -31.05 -21.48
N THR A 70 -30.00 -29.99 -22.27
CA THR A 70 -29.04 -28.90 -22.07
C THR A 70 -29.11 -28.27 -20.67
N TYR A 71 -30.32 -28.08 -20.13
CA TYR A 71 -30.54 -27.50 -18.80
C TYR A 71 -29.91 -28.34 -17.68
N TYR A 72 -30.01 -29.67 -17.76
CA TYR A 72 -29.46 -30.56 -16.74
C TYR A 72 -27.95 -30.73 -16.90
N LYS A 73 -27.42 -30.61 -18.12
CA LYS A 73 -25.96 -30.61 -18.34
C LYS A 73 -25.28 -29.50 -17.55
N GLU A 74 -25.84 -28.30 -17.53
CA GLU A 74 -25.27 -27.17 -16.79
C GLU A 74 -25.27 -27.41 -15.28
N GLN A 75 -26.32 -28.04 -14.73
CA GLN A 75 -26.38 -28.38 -13.30
C GLN A 75 -25.31 -29.39 -12.88
N TYR A 76 -24.98 -30.36 -13.76
CA TYR A 76 -23.95 -31.36 -13.44
C TYR A 76 -22.53 -30.85 -13.66
N LYS A 77 -22.31 -29.75 -14.41
CA LYS A 77 -20.97 -29.20 -14.66
C LYS A 77 -20.28 -28.69 -13.39
N GLU A 78 -21.03 -28.12 -12.45
CA GLU A 78 -20.45 -27.52 -11.23
C GLU A 78 -19.63 -28.53 -10.43
N ASP A 79 -20.16 -29.75 -10.26
CA ASP A 79 -19.54 -30.79 -9.44
C ASP A 79 -18.82 -31.87 -10.25
N ALA A 80 -19.03 -31.95 -11.57
CA ALA A 80 -18.55 -33.06 -12.40
C ALA A 80 -17.04 -33.26 -12.32
N LEU A 81 -16.27 -32.16 -12.29
CA LEU A 81 -14.81 -32.24 -12.21
C LEU A 81 -14.32 -32.70 -10.83
N GLU A 82 -15.01 -32.32 -9.75
CA GLU A 82 -14.65 -32.71 -8.39
C GLU A 82 -15.01 -34.18 -8.13
N LYS A 83 -16.13 -34.64 -8.67
CA LYS A 83 -16.61 -36.02 -8.54
C LYS A 83 -16.10 -36.95 -9.65
N PHE A 84 -15.14 -36.52 -10.46
CA PHE A 84 -14.73 -37.25 -11.66
C PHE A 84 -14.28 -38.69 -11.37
N ASP A 85 -13.43 -38.88 -10.35
CA ASP A 85 -12.93 -40.21 -9.98
C ASP A 85 -14.08 -41.15 -9.56
N GLN A 86 -15.07 -40.60 -8.86
CA GLN A 86 -16.27 -41.33 -8.46
C GLN A 86 -17.13 -41.68 -9.70
N ILE A 87 -17.46 -40.70 -10.53
CA ILE A 87 -18.26 -40.87 -11.76
C ILE A 87 -17.62 -41.94 -12.67
N GLN A 88 -16.30 -41.88 -12.83
CA GLN A 88 -15.55 -42.84 -13.62
C GLN A 88 -15.66 -44.25 -13.04
N SER A 89 -15.39 -44.42 -11.74
CA SER A 89 -15.40 -45.72 -11.08
C SER A 89 -16.77 -46.41 -11.11
N GLU A 90 -17.85 -45.65 -10.90
CA GLU A 90 -19.22 -46.18 -10.83
C GLU A 90 -19.84 -46.47 -12.20
N ASN A 91 -19.33 -45.84 -13.27
CA ASN A 91 -20.02 -45.84 -14.57
C ASN A 91 -19.14 -46.20 -15.77
N LYS A 92 -17.87 -46.57 -15.57
CA LYS A 92 -16.97 -47.02 -16.64
C LYS A 92 -17.62 -48.08 -17.54
N ASP A 93 -18.31 -49.05 -16.94
CA ASP A 93 -18.92 -50.17 -17.65
C ASP A 93 -20.12 -49.74 -18.52
N LYS A 94 -20.80 -48.64 -18.15
CA LYS A 94 -21.99 -48.13 -18.87
C LYS A 94 -21.62 -47.39 -20.15
N VAL A 95 -20.49 -46.68 -20.15
CA VAL A 95 -20.04 -45.88 -21.31
C VAL A 95 -19.08 -46.66 -22.23
N GLY A 96 -18.51 -47.75 -21.72
CA GLY A 96 -17.52 -48.57 -22.41
C GLY A 96 -16.09 -48.07 -22.15
N GLU A 97 -15.17 -49.03 -22.03
CA GLU A 97 -13.79 -48.80 -21.60
C GLU A 97 -13.04 -47.81 -22.49
N GLU A 98 -13.21 -47.87 -23.82
CA GLU A 98 -12.53 -46.97 -24.76
C GLU A 98 -12.94 -45.50 -24.57
N LYS A 99 -14.24 -45.22 -24.38
CA LYS A 99 -14.73 -43.85 -24.18
C LYS A 99 -14.32 -43.30 -22.82
N ALA A 100 -14.43 -44.13 -21.78
CA ALA A 100 -14.01 -43.78 -20.43
C ALA A 100 -12.49 -43.46 -20.37
N GLU A 101 -11.66 -44.24 -21.07
CA GLU A 101 -10.22 -44.01 -21.11
C GLU A 101 -9.84 -42.75 -21.90
N LYS A 102 -10.52 -42.47 -23.02
CA LYS A 102 -10.35 -41.21 -23.77
C LYS A 102 -10.71 -40.00 -22.93
N CYS A 103 -11.85 -40.03 -22.25
CA CYS A 103 -12.27 -38.97 -21.34
C CYS A 103 -11.25 -38.76 -20.21
N ASN A 104 -10.77 -39.84 -19.59
CA ASN A 104 -9.74 -39.76 -18.56
C ASN A 104 -8.45 -39.07 -19.05
N LYS A 105 -7.94 -39.44 -20.23
CA LYS A 105 -6.76 -38.79 -20.82
C LYS A 105 -6.97 -37.28 -21.02
N ILE A 106 -8.15 -36.90 -21.50
CA ILE A 106 -8.50 -35.50 -21.76
C ILE A 106 -8.64 -34.72 -20.44
N VAL A 107 -9.40 -35.24 -19.47
CA VAL A 107 -9.58 -34.61 -18.16
C VAL A 107 -8.24 -34.48 -17.43
N HIS A 108 -7.38 -35.49 -17.48
CA HIS A 108 -6.05 -35.43 -16.87
C HIS A 108 -5.15 -34.39 -17.51
N ALA A 109 -5.23 -34.22 -18.85
CA ALA A 109 -4.52 -33.15 -19.54
C ALA A 109 -5.00 -31.76 -19.08
N TYR A 110 -6.31 -31.56 -18.91
CA TYR A 110 -6.85 -30.32 -18.37
C TYR A 110 -6.47 -30.08 -16.90
N LEU A 111 -6.48 -31.09 -16.05
CA LEU A 111 -6.00 -30.98 -14.67
C LEU A 111 -4.51 -30.59 -14.61
N THR A 112 -3.70 -31.12 -15.52
CA THR A 112 -2.29 -30.75 -15.66
C THR A 112 -2.15 -29.28 -16.07
N GLN A 113 -2.97 -28.83 -17.04
CA GLN A 113 -3.02 -27.43 -17.44
C GLN A 113 -3.48 -26.49 -16.31
N ILE A 114 -4.44 -26.92 -15.49
CA ILE A 114 -4.87 -26.16 -14.30
C ILE A 114 -3.72 -26.04 -13.31
N LYS A 115 -2.96 -27.12 -13.04
CA LYS A 115 -1.79 -27.08 -12.16
C LYS A 115 -0.74 -26.09 -12.65
N LEU A 116 -0.44 -26.10 -13.96
CA LEU A 116 0.49 -25.14 -14.57
C LEU A 116 0.03 -23.70 -14.37
N ARG A 117 -1.24 -23.40 -14.64
CA ARG A 117 -1.80 -22.05 -14.48
C ARG A 117 -1.88 -21.61 -13.02
N LYS A 118 -2.16 -22.51 -12.08
CA LYS A 118 -2.06 -22.22 -10.64
C LYS A 118 -0.64 -21.85 -10.22
N SER A 119 0.37 -22.54 -10.76
CA SER A 119 1.78 -22.17 -10.51
C SER A 119 2.10 -20.78 -11.08
N LYS A 120 1.60 -20.47 -12.28
CA LYS A 120 1.73 -19.14 -12.89
C LYS A 120 1.05 -18.05 -12.05
N LEU A 121 -0.14 -18.34 -11.50
CA LEU A 121 -0.85 -17.44 -10.58
C LEU A 121 -0.01 -17.12 -9.33
N GLN A 122 0.60 -18.13 -8.71
CA GLN A 122 1.50 -17.93 -7.56
C GLN A 122 2.73 -17.07 -7.91
N LEU A 123 3.23 -17.15 -9.14
CA LEU A 123 4.32 -16.28 -9.60
C LEU A 123 3.84 -14.83 -9.73
N TYR A 124 2.63 -14.61 -10.24
CA TYR A 124 2.04 -13.28 -10.32
C TYR A 124 1.77 -12.68 -8.94
N ASP A 125 1.25 -13.46 -7.99
CA ASP A 125 1.07 -13.00 -6.60
C ASP A 125 2.40 -12.53 -5.98
N LYS A 126 3.49 -13.28 -6.22
CA LYS A 126 4.84 -12.89 -5.77
C LYS A 126 5.35 -11.63 -6.47
N LEU A 127 5.05 -11.45 -7.75
CA LEU A 127 5.45 -10.26 -8.50
C LEU A 127 4.72 -9.02 -8.00
N VAL A 128 3.41 -9.11 -7.78
CA VAL A 128 2.60 -8.02 -7.20
C VAL A 128 3.18 -7.61 -5.86
N GLY A 129 3.40 -8.57 -4.94
CA GLY A 129 3.99 -8.27 -3.63
C GLY A 129 5.37 -7.60 -3.71
N LYS A 130 6.25 -8.05 -4.63
CA LYS A 130 7.54 -7.39 -4.85
C LYS A 130 7.42 -5.96 -5.37
N TYR A 131 6.50 -5.70 -6.30
CA TYR A 131 6.31 -4.36 -6.80
C TYR A 131 5.68 -3.42 -5.76
N GLU A 132 4.78 -3.93 -4.92
CA GLU A 132 4.25 -3.20 -3.76
C GLU A 132 5.36 -2.86 -2.75
N GLU A 133 6.24 -3.81 -2.43
CA GLU A 133 7.41 -3.56 -1.58
C GLU A 133 8.32 -2.47 -2.16
N VAL A 134 8.61 -2.51 -3.46
CA VAL A 134 9.43 -1.50 -4.13
C VAL A 134 8.74 -0.14 -4.12
N LYS A 135 7.41 -0.10 -4.30
CA LYS A 135 6.62 1.13 -4.20
C LYS A 135 6.70 1.73 -2.81
N ASN A 136 6.52 0.92 -1.76
CA ASN A 136 6.61 1.37 -0.38
C ASN A 136 8.01 1.94 -0.06
N LYS A 137 9.08 1.26 -0.49
CA LYS A 137 10.46 1.75 -0.34
C LYS A 137 10.70 3.06 -1.08
N LEU A 138 10.11 3.22 -2.26
CA LEU A 138 10.20 4.47 -3.01
C LEU A 138 9.52 5.62 -2.26
N ASP A 139 8.35 5.36 -1.66
CA ASP A 139 7.62 6.36 -0.88
C ASP A 139 8.33 6.74 0.42
N GLU A 140 8.96 5.78 1.10
CA GLU A 140 9.85 6.04 2.24
C GLU A 140 11.06 6.89 1.82
N THR A 141 11.72 6.54 0.71
CA THR A 141 12.87 7.28 0.19
C THR A 141 12.48 8.72 -0.16
N LYS A 142 11.29 8.94 -0.75
CA LYS A 142 10.78 10.29 -1.04
C LYS A 142 10.57 11.11 0.24
N LYS A 143 10.08 10.50 1.32
CA LYS A 143 9.90 11.17 2.62
C LYS A 143 11.25 11.59 3.20
N THR A 144 12.22 10.67 3.26
CA THR A 144 13.58 10.97 3.74
C THR A 144 14.25 12.07 2.91
N GLN A 145 14.15 12.00 1.58
CA GLN A 145 14.69 13.05 0.71
C GLN A 145 14.02 14.42 0.97
N SER A 146 12.72 14.46 1.28
CA SER A 146 12.05 15.70 1.65
C SER A 146 12.56 16.29 2.96
N GLU A 147 12.92 15.45 3.94
CA GLU A 147 13.48 15.88 5.22
C GLU A 147 14.91 16.38 5.05
N GLU A 148 15.74 15.64 4.32
CA GLU A 148 17.10 16.06 3.96
C GLU A 148 17.11 17.41 3.22
N ASN A 149 16.18 17.62 2.27
CA ASN A 149 16.04 18.90 1.59
C ASN A 149 15.66 20.05 2.55
N LYS A 150 14.87 19.79 3.60
CA LYS A 150 14.56 20.80 4.63
C LYS A 150 15.82 21.11 5.43
N ILE A 151 16.54 20.08 5.89
CA ILE A 151 17.80 20.23 6.63
C ILE A 151 18.80 21.03 5.81
N HIS A 152 18.98 20.69 4.53
CA HIS A 152 19.93 21.39 3.67
C HIS A 152 19.57 22.88 3.47
N LYS A 153 18.27 23.21 3.33
CA LYS A 153 17.81 24.61 3.32
C LYS A 153 18.10 25.33 4.64
N HIS A 154 18.01 24.63 5.77
CA HIS A 154 18.39 25.20 7.06
C HIS A 154 19.91 25.40 7.16
N GLU A 155 20.73 24.45 6.70
CA GLU A 155 22.19 24.60 6.63
C GLU A 155 22.62 25.76 5.73
N GLU A 156 22.00 25.93 4.56
CA GLU A 156 22.26 27.07 3.67
C GLU A 156 21.90 28.39 4.35
N ARG A 157 20.75 28.46 5.04
CA ARG A 157 20.36 29.65 5.82
C ARG A 157 21.35 29.98 6.93
N ILE A 158 21.83 28.97 7.67
CA ILE A 158 22.82 29.16 8.74
C ILE A 158 24.15 29.65 8.15
N LYS A 159 24.63 29.07 7.05
CA LYS A 159 25.86 29.53 6.39
C LYS A 159 25.78 30.97 5.85
N VAL A 160 24.59 31.40 5.42
CA VAL A 160 24.36 32.80 5.01
C VAL A 160 24.41 33.74 6.21
N LEU A 161 23.98 33.29 7.40
CA LEU A 161 24.08 34.06 8.64
C LEU A 161 25.54 34.12 9.15
N ASP A 162 26.28 33.01 9.13
CA ASP A 162 27.70 32.97 9.51
C ASP A 162 28.61 33.73 8.52
N GLY A 163 28.18 33.86 7.26
CA GLY A 163 28.88 34.62 6.22
C GLY A 163 28.61 36.13 6.25
N ALA A 164 27.68 36.59 7.09
CA ALA A 164 27.30 38.00 7.24
C ALA A 164 28.16 38.76 8.28
N ASP A 165 29.38 38.29 8.54
CA ASP A 165 30.27 38.80 9.60
C ASP A 165 31.25 39.90 9.12
N ASN A 166 31.01 40.54 7.97
CA ASN A 166 31.95 41.55 7.43
C ASN A 166 31.35 42.90 7.01
N GLU A 167 30.11 43.20 7.37
CA GLU A 167 29.62 44.58 7.37
C GLU A 167 28.89 44.84 8.69
N TYR A 168 29.66 45.29 9.70
CA TYR A 168 29.15 46.08 10.81
C TYR A 168 28.50 47.35 10.21
N VAL A 169 27.25 47.23 9.81
CA VAL A 169 26.35 48.38 9.66
C VAL A 169 25.69 48.54 11.02
N ASP A 170 25.80 49.75 11.58
CA ASP A 170 25.12 50.21 12.79
C ASP A 170 23.62 49.85 12.76
N ALA A 171 23.29 48.63 13.16
CA ALA A 171 21.97 48.31 13.64
C ALA A 171 21.93 48.87 15.06
N ALA A 172 21.36 50.07 15.20
CA ALA A 172 20.92 50.57 16.48
C ALA A 172 20.23 49.42 17.21
N THR A 173 20.89 48.93 18.25
CA THR A 173 20.43 47.84 19.08
C THR A 173 19.04 48.18 19.60
N ASP A 174 18.02 47.50 19.05
CA ASP A 174 16.72 47.31 19.69
C ASP A 174 16.94 46.41 20.94
N THR A 175 17.72 46.88 21.91
CA THR A 175 17.89 46.25 23.23
C THR A 175 16.54 46.08 23.93
N ALA A 176 15.52 46.84 23.55
CA ALA A 176 14.14 46.69 24.02
C ALA A 176 13.51 45.33 23.61
N LYS A 177 13.82 44.80 22.42
CA LYS A 177 13.22 43.53 21.96
C LYS A 177 13.87 42.30 22.57
N PHE A 178 15.14 42.39 22.97
CA PHE A 178 15.85 41.27 23.60
C PHE A 178 15.42 41.11 25.07
N GLU A 179 15.26 42.20 25.82
CA GLU A 179 14.66 42.14 27.17
C GLU A 179 13.21 41.65 27.14
N GLU A 180 12.42 42.03 26.12
CA GLU A 180 11.06 41.50 25.94
C GLU A 180 11.06 39.98 25.63
N LEU A 181 11.98 39.51 24.80
CA LEU A 181 12.14 38.08 24.50
C LEU A 181 12.62 37.28 25.71
N GLU A 182 13.52 37.83 26.52
CA GLU A 182 14.01 37.20 27.74
C GLU A 182 12.89 37.12 28.79
N LYS A 183 12.10 38.20 28.95
CA LYS A 183 10.89 38.18 29.79
C LYS A 183 9.84 37.20 29.29
N GLU A 184 9.61 37.09 27.97
CA GLU A 184 8.70 36.09 27.40
C GLU A 184 9.16 34.65 27.70
N PHE A 185 10.48 34.41 27.65
CA PHE A 185 11.04 33.09 27.92
C PHE A 185 10.93 32.71 29.40
N GLU A 186 11.21 33.66 30.30
CA GLU A 186 10.99 33.52 31.74
C GLU A 186 9.51 33.26 32.04
N LEU A 187 8.59 34.03 31.45
CA LEU A 187 7.15 33.85 31.64
C LEU A 187 6.70 32.45 31.20
N LYS A 188 7.17 31.97 30.03
CA LYS A 188 6.84 30.62 29.54
C LYS A 188 7.39 29.52 30.45
N ASN A 189 8.58 29.70 31.01
CA ASN A 189 9.14 28.76 31.98
C ASN A 189 8.35 28.77 33.30
N GLU A 190 7.91 29.93 33.77
CA GLU A 190 7.04 30.04 34.94
C GLU A 190 5.67 29.36 34.70
N TYR A 191 5.06 29.58 33.53
CA TYR A 191 3.82 28.90 33.15
C TYR A 191 4.00 27.38 33.09
N ALA A 192 5.09 26.88 32.50
CA ALA A 192 5.38 25.45 32.47
C ALA A 192 5.56 24.84 33.87
N ASN A 193 6.21 25.58 34.78
CA ASN A 193 6.34 25.16 36.17
C ASN A 193 5.00 25.18 36.92
N GLN A 194 4.15 26.18 36.71
CA GLN A 194 2.81 26.23 37.30
C GLN A 194 1.91 25.10 36.77
N LEU A 195 2.02 24.75 35.48
CA LEU A 195 1.31 23.63 34.87
C LEU A 195 1.76 22.28 35.44
N ASN A 196 3.07 22.12 35.69
CA ASN A 196 3.59 20.93 36.36
C ASN A 196 3.10 20.84 37.81
N GLN A 197 3.09 21.95 38.55
CA GLN A 197 2.54 22.00 39.91
C GLN A 197 1.04 21.71 39.95
N LEU A 198 0.26 22.16 38.94
CA LEU A 198 -1.15 21.80 38.80
C LEU A 198 -1.32 20.31 38.48
N ASN A 199 -0.57 19.79 37.50
CA ASN A 199 -0.62 18.38 37.14
C ASN A 199 -0.24 17.47 38.30
N GLU A 200 0.69 17.88 39.16
CA GLU A 200 1.02 17.16 40.39
C GLU A 200 -0.08 17.30 41.46
N LYS A 201 -0.66 18.49 41.64
CA LYS A 201 -1.78 18.71 42.59
C LYS A 201 -3.03 17.90 42.26
N TYR A 202 -3.32 17.68 40.99
CA TYR A 202 -4.49 16.92 40.54
C TYR A 202 -4.17 15.44 40.23
N LYS A 203 -2.92 14.99 40.42
CA LYS A 203 -2.51 13.60 40.19
C LYS A 203 -2.99 12.63 41.27
N GLU A 204 -3.25 13.13 42.48
CA GLU A 204 -3.69 12.32 43.63
C GLU A 204 -5.21 12.36 43.85
N THR A 205 -5.98 13.06 43.01
CA THR A 205 -7.45 12.98 43.06
C THR A 205 -7.93 11.81 42.21
N GLU A 206 -7.66 10.59 42.66
CA GLU A 206 -8.29 9.38 42.13
C GLU A 206 -9.80 9.44 42.37
N ASN A 207 -10.55 9.74 41.32
CA ASN A 207 -11.66 8.91 40.87
C ASN A 207 -12.00 9.28 39.43
N VAL A 208 -11.62 8.38 38.53
CA VAL A 208 -11.99 8.38 37.12
C VAL A 208 -13.50 8.14 37.03
N GLU A 209 -14.25 9.08 36.45
CA GLU A 209 -15.42 8.79 35.62
C GLU A 209 -15.80 10.00 34.74
N ASP A 210 -15.99 9.70 33.44
CA ASP A 210 -16.66 10.48 32.40
C ASP A 210 -16.01 11.76 31.80
N TYR A 211 -15.07 11.53 30.89
CA TYR A 211 -15.09 11.94 29.47
C TYR A 211 -15.97 13.14 28.99
N THR A 212 -15.94 14.33 29.61
CA THR A 212 -16.53 15.56 29.01
C THR A 212 -15.90 16.90 29.43
N THR A 213 -14.65 16.94 29.89
CA THR A 213 -14.02 18.18 30.37
C THR A 213 -13.58 19.18 29.29
N SER A 214 -13.56 18.80 28.00
CA SER A 214 -13.16 19.74 26.94
C SER A 214 -14.14 20.91 26.73
N LEU A 215 -15.38 20.81 27.22
CA LEU A 215 -16.36 21.90 27.18
C LEU A 215 -16.19 22.88 28.35
N ALA A 216 -15.92 22.38 29.56
CA ALA A 216 -15.66 23.25 30.72
C ALA A 216 -14.37 24.06 30.57
N PHE A 217 -13.31 23.47 29.98
CA PHE A 217 -12.06 24.20 29.71
C PHE A 217 -12.21 25.28 28.63
N LYS A 218 -13.14 25.12 27.71
CA LYS A 218 -13.35 26.11 26.65
C LYS A 218 -14.14 27.32 27.17
N ASP A 219 -15.16 27.08 27.98
CA ASP A 219 -15.95 28.15 28.61
C ASP A 219 -15.14 28.99 29.62
N GLU A 220 -14.16 28.39 30.31
CA GLU A 220 -13.27 29.12 31.23
C GLU A 220 -12.26 29.99 30.48
N ILE A 221 -11.76 29.53 29.32
CA ILE A 221 -10.84 30.30 28.46
C ILE A 221 -11.58 31.44 27.76
N ASP A 222 -12.81 31.18 27.27
CA ASP A 222 -13.62 32.21 26.61
C ASP A 222 -14.02 33.32 27.61
N LYS A 223 -14.26 33.00 28.89
CA LYS A 223 -14.45 34.02 29.96
C LYS A 223 -13.21 34.87 30.23
N MET A 224 -12.01 34.27 30.22
CA MET A 224 -10.78 35.04 30.45
C MET A 224 -10.45 35.96 29.27
N ILE A 225 -10.90 35.63 28.06
CA ILE A 225 -10.71 36.48 26.88
C ILE A 225 -11.67 37.68 26.89
N ASP A 226 -12.93 37.49 27.32
CA ASP A 226 -13.91 38.58 27.44
C ASP A 226 -13.61 39.59 28.58
N GLU A 227 -12.76 39.24 29.55
CA GLU A 227 -12.32 40.16 30.62
C GLU A 227 -11.07 41.00 30.26
N ILE A 228 -10.46 40.75 29.09
CA ILE A 228 -9.24 41.43 28.62
C ILE A 228 -9.53 42.56 27.59
N ASP A 229 -10.74 42.60 27.03
CA ASP A 229 -11.27 43.74 26.24
C ASP A 229 -12.01 44.78 27.12
#